data_AF-T0NKR8-F1
#
_entry.id   AF-T0NKR8-F1
#
_cell.length_a   1.000
_cell.length_b   1.000
_cell.length_c   1.000
_cell.angle_alpha   90.00
_cell.angle_beta   90.00
_cell.angle_gamma   90.00
#
_symmetry.space_group_name_H-M   'P 1'
#
loop_
_entity.id
_entity.type
_entity.pdbx_description
1 polymer ?
#
loop_
_entity_poly.entity_id
_entity_poly.type
_entity_poly.pdbx_seq_one_letter_code
_entity_poly.pdbx_strand_id
1 'polypeptide(L)'
;MGKIVSGATAGLVAGLIWGISGDIVGFLTTTMFKSDIIRSLSRAAARTGASINVMELYSHALNQAGIRGIIGGLIYGLILGIIFAYVHNHIPGKHMAIKGMIFGSIIWIMVNVLMGLIIMQSIINAFGAMYYLTTISFGFIVYLVFGCILGILYNKWSVKDQPITDAEFNSESSKEL
;
A
#
# COMPACT_ATOMS: atom_id res chain seq x y z
N MET A 1 -3.32 23.56 6.34
CA MET A 1 -2.84 22.44 7.19
C MET A 1 -1.33 22.35 7.05
N GLY A 2 -0.61 22.04 8.13
CA GLY A 2 0.84 21.83 8.05
C GLY A 2 1.18 20.62 7.17
N LYS A 3 2.33 20.64 6.49
CA LYS A 3 2.76 19.59 5.54
C LYS A 3 2.65 18.18 6.10
N ILE A 4 3.05 17.99 7.37
CA ILE A 4 2.99 16.69 8.06
C ILE A 4 1.54 16.24 8.26
N VAL A 5 0.64 17.15 8.66
CA VAL A 5 -0.78 16.85 8.85
C VAL A 5 -1.43 16.47 7.53
N SER A 6 -1.18 17.23 6.46
CA SER A 6 -1.69 16.90 5.12
C SER A 6 -1.18 15.55 4.62
N GLY A 7 0.10 15.23 4.89
CA GLY A 7 0.71 13.93 4.61
C GLY A 7 0.04 12.79 5.37
N ALA A 8 -0.15 12.96 6.68
CA ALA A 8 -0.81 11.97 7.54
C ALA A 8 -2.25 11.72 7.11
N THR A 9 -3.04 12.77 6.83
CA THR A 9 -4.44 12.61 6.39
C THR A 9 -4.53 11.97 5.01
N ALA A 10 -3.69 12.39 4.06
CA ALA A 10 -3.60 11.76 2.73
C ALA A 10 -3.18 10.29 2.83
N GLY A 11 -2.22 10.01 3.72
CA GLY A 11 -1.74 8.69 4.08
C GLY A 11 -2.83 7.77 4.61
N LEU A 12 -3.63 8.23 5.57
CA LEU A 12 -4.73 7.44 6.15
C LEU A 12 -5.77 7.04 5.10
N VAL A 13 -6.20 7.98 4.25
CA VAL A 13 -7.21 7.71 3.22
C VAL A 13 -6.65 6.78 2.14
N ALA A 14 -5.43 7.04 1.67
CA ALA A 14 -4.77 6.15 0.71
C ALA A 14 -4.55 4.75 1.31
N GLY A 15 -4.14 4.68 2.58
CA GLY A 15 -3.90 3.45 3.32
C GLY A 15 -5.15 2.61 3.54
N LEU A 16 -6.28 3.25 3.80
CA LEU A 16 -7.58 2.57 3.86
C LEU A 16 -7.93 1.92 2.52
N ILE A 17 -7.76 2.65 1.42
CA ILE A 17 -8.02 2.13 0.07
C ILE A 17 -7.05 1.00 -0.28
N TRP A 18 -5.78 1.13 0.11
CA TRP A 18 -4.80 0.06 -0.02
C TRP A 18 -5.20 -1.19 0.77
N GLY A 19 -5.67 -1.03 2.02
CA GLY A 19 -6.12 -2.13 2.87
C GLY A 19 -7.31 -2.88 2.27
N ILE A 20 -8.33 -2.14 1.80
CA ILE A 20 -9.52 -2.71 1.13
C ILE A 20 -9.11 -3.43 -0.16
N SER A 21 -8.28 -2.79 -0.99
CA SER A 21 -7.84 -3.38 -2.26
C SER A 21 -6.98 -4.62 -2.03
N GLY A 22 -6.12 -4.59 -1.02
CA GLY A 22 -5.31 -5.73 -0.60
C GLY A 22 -6.15 -6.91 -0.10
N ASP A 23 -7.23 -6.64 0.64
CA ASP A 23 -8.15 -7.68 1.09
C ASP A 23 -8.93 -8.31 -0.07
N ILE A 24 -9.42 -7.50 -1.02
CA ILE A 24 -10.07 -8.01 -2.24
C ILE A 24 -9.12 -8.90 -3.02
N VAL A 25 -7.88 -8.46 -3.24
CA VAL A 25 -6.86 -9.26 -3.93
C VAL A 25 -6.56 -10.54 -3.15
N GLY A 26 -6.40 -10.45 -1.83
CA GLY A 26 -6.14 -11.59 -0.96
C GLY A 26 -7.27 -12.62 -0.97
N PHE A 27 -8.52 -12.17 -0.97
CA PHE A 27 -9.69 -13.03 -1.09
C PHE A 27 -9.73 -13.74 -2.45
N LEU A 28 -9.49 -13.00 -3.54
CA LEU A 28 -9.45 -13.55 -4.89
C LEU A 28 -8.34 -14.57 -5.05
N THR A 29 -7.10 -14.27 -4.64
CA THR A 29 -5.97 -15.21 -4.74
C THR A 29 -6.19 -16.43 -3.85
N THR A 30 -6.70 -16.25 -2.64
CA THR A 30 -7.00 -17.36 -1.71
C THR A 30 -8.09 -18.29 -2.24
N THR A 31 -9.06 -17.74 -2.98
CA THR A 31 -10.13 -18.52 -3.61
C THR A 31 -9.61 -19.23 -4.87
N MET A 32 -8.85 -18.55 -5.73
CA MET A 32 -8.26 -19.11 -6.95
C MET A 32 -7.31 -20.27 -6.65
N PHE A 33 -6.49 -20.16 -5.60
CA PHE A 33 -5.48 -21.16 -5.23
C PHE A 33 -5.91 -22.01 -4.01
N LYS A 34 -7.21 -22.12 -3.76
CA LYS A 34 -7.77 -22.84 -2.60
C LYS A 34 -7.20 -24.26 -2.43
N SER A 35 -7.10 -25.02 -3.51
CA SER A 35 -6.59 -26.39 -3.49
C SER A 35 -5.14 -26.48 -3.01
N ASP A 36 -4.29 -25.55 -3.44
CA ASP A 36 -2.88 -25.50 -3.04
C ASP A 36 -2.73 -25.07 -1.59
N ILE A 37 -3.56 -24.11 -1.14
CA ILE A 37 -3.60 -23.65 0.24
C ILE A 37 -4.05 -24.77 1.18
N ILE A 38 -5.15 -25.47 0.86
CA ILE A 38 -5.65 -26.60 1.67
C ILE A 38 -4.60 -27.71 1.74
N ARG A 39 -3.92 -28.01 0.62
CA ARG A 39 -2.84 -29.00 0.60
C ARG A 39 -1.66 -28.57 1.48
N SER A 40 -1.29 -27.30 1.44
CA SER A 40 -0.24 -26.73 2.30
C SER A 40 -0.61 -26.82 3.79
N LEU A 41 -1.82 -26.40 4.15
CA LEU A 41 -2.35 -26.47 5.51
C LEU A 41 -2.44 -27.92 6.02
N SER A 42 -2.86 -28.85 5.17
CA SER A 42 -2.93 -30.29 5.52
C SER A 42 -1.53 -30.86 5.81
N ARG A 43 -0.52 -30.50 4.99
CA ARG A 43 0.87 -30.89 5.23
C ARG A 43 1.42 -30.29 6.53
N ALA A 44 1.04 -29.05 6.85
CA ALA A 44 1.44 -28.40 8.10
C ALA A 44 0.77 -29.07 9.31
N ALA A 45 -0.54 -29.32 9.27
CA ALA A 45 -1.28 -29.98 10.34
C ALA A 45 -0.73 -31.39 10.64
N ALA A 46 -0.45 -32.18 9.60
CA ALA A 46 0.14 -33.51 9.73
C ALA A 46 1.51 -33.50 10.45
N ARG A 47 2.32 -32.45 10.24
CA ARG A 47 3.62 -32.29 10.91
C ARG A 47 3.48 -31.93 12.39
N THR A 48 2.40 -31.26 12.76
CA THR A 48 2.15 -30.85 14.15
C THR A 48 1.49 -31.95 15.00
N GLY A 49 1.02 -33.04 14.39
CA GLY A 49 0.30 -34.12 15.08
C GLY A 49 -1.07 -33.71 15.65
N ALA A 50 -1.49 -32.46 15.46
CA ALA A 50 -2.74 -31.93 15.96
C ALA A 50 -3.89 -32.25 15.00
N SER A 51 -5.05 -32.69 15.53
CA SER A 51 -6.28 -32.93 14.77
C SER A 51 -6.98 -31.61 14.40
N ILE A 52 -6.25 -30.70 13.73
CA ILE A 52 -6.80 -29.41 13.38
C ILE A 52 -7.63 -29.55 12.11
N ASN A 53 -8.89 -29.10 12.15
CA ASN A 53 -9.76 -29.06 10.99
C ASN A 53 -9.22 -28.02 9.98
N VAL A 54 -8.71 -28.50 8.85
CA VAL A 54 -8.11 -27.67 7.80
C VAL A 54 -9.12 -26.68 7.20
N MET A 55 -10.39 -27.04 7.18
CA MET A 55 -11.45 -26.16 6.68
C MET A 55 -11.74 -25.00 7.64
N GLU A 56 -11.66 -25.23 8.95
CA GLU A 56 -11.76 -24.18 9.96
C GLU A 56 -10.59 -23.20 9.85
N LEU A 57 -9.35 -23.70 9.72
CA LEU A 57 -8.17 -22.85 9.50
C LEU A 57 -8.30 -21.97 8.26
N TYR A 58 -8.78 -22.54 7.16
CA TYR A 58 -9.00 -21.80 5.92
C TYR A 58 -10.05 -20.69 6.09
N SER A 59 -11.20 -21.01 6.73
CA SER A 59 -12.25 -20.02 7.00
C SER A 59 -11.79 -18.90 7.96
N HIS A 60 -10.94 -19.26 8.93
CA HIS A 60 -10.36 -18.32 9.87
C HIS A 60 -9.34 -17.38 9.19
N ALA A 61 -8.53 -17.92 8.28
CA ALA A 61 -7.60 -17.13 7.47
C ALA A 61 -8.33 -16.08 6.61
N LEU A 62 -9.46 -16.46 6.00
CA LEU A 62 -10.30 -15.54 5.23
C LEU A 62 -10.90 -14.42 6.10
N ASN A 63 -11.45 -14.75 7.27
CA ASN A 63 -12.06 -13.75 8.15
C ASN A 63 -11.06 -12.78 8.77
N GLN A 64 -9.84 -13.25 9.07
CA GLN A 64 -8.80 -12.38 9.64
C GLN A 64 -8.17 -11.44 8.60
N ALA A 65 -8.24 -11.77 7.30
CA ALA A 65 -7.67 -10.95 6.24
C ALA A 65 -8.25 -9.52 6.23
N GLY A 66 -9.58 -9.39 6.32
CA GLY A 66 -10.25 -8.09 6.23
C GLY A 66 -9.93 -7.13 7.39
N ILE A 67 -10.06 -7.59 8.63
CA ILE A 67 -9.81 -6.73 9.81
C ILE A 67 -8.33 -6.31 9.87
N ARG A 68 -7.42 -7.26 9.62
CA ARG A 68 -5.97 -6.98 9.62
C ARG A 68 -5.57 -6.08 8.45
N GLY A 69 -6.20 -6.25 7.28
CA GLY A 69 -5.96 -5.42 6.10
C GLY A 69 -6.31 -3.97 6.32
N ILE A 70 -7.45 -3.69 6.95
CA ILE A 70 -7.89 -2.31 7.25
C ILE A 70 -6.98 -1.67 8.30
N ILE A 71 -6.77 -2.33 9.45
CA ILE A 71 -5.95 -1.77 10.54
C ILE A 71 -4.50 -1.59 10.07
N GLY A 72 -3.95 -2.61 9.40
CA GLY A 72 -2.62 -2.54 8.81
C GLY A 72 -2.53 -1.43 7.78
N GLY A 73 -3.50 -1.34 6.86
CA GLY A 73 -3.55 -0.29 5.85
C GLY A 73 -3.57 1.12 6.41
N LEU A 74 -4.32 1.37 7.50
CA LEU A 74 -4.34 2.67 8.18
C LEU A 74 -2.98 3.01 8.79
N ILE A 75 -2.35 2.07 9.52
CA ILE A 75 -1.05 2.27 10.16
C ILE A 75 0.04 2.51 9.10
N TYR A 76 0.12 1.64 8.10
CA TYR A 76 1.07 1.77 7.00
C TYR A 76 0.83 3.05 6.20
N GLY A 77 -0.44 3.35 5.90
CA GLY A 77 -0.82 4.57 5.18
C GLY A 77 -0.40 5.83 5.91
N LEU A 78 -0.62 5.89 7.23
CA LEU A 78 -0.18 7.01 8.06
C LEU A 78 1.33 7.22 7.97
N ILE A 79 2.12 6.16 8.19
CA ILE A 79 3.58 6.22 8.17
C ILE A 79 4.08 6.63 6.78
N LEU A 80 3.59 5.97 5.74
CA LEU A 80 4.00 6.24 4.36
C LEU A 80 3.57 7.63 3.88
N GLY A 81 2.41 8.13 4.33
CA GLY A 81 1.94 9.46 4.02
C GLY A 81 2.79 10.55 4.66
N ILE A 82 3.24 10.35 5.90
CA ILE A 82 4.21 11.23 6.56
C ILE A 82 5.53 11.22 5.78
N ILE A 83 6.05 10.03 5.45
CA ILE A 83 7.30 9.90 4.66
C ILE A 83 7.16 10.64 3.33
N PHE A 84 6.05 10.43 2.60
CA PHE A 84 5.78 11.11 1.33
C PHE A 84 5.81 12.64 1.47
N ALA A 85 5.24 13.19 2.54
CA ALA A 85 5.28 14.63 2.80
C ALA A 85 6.70 15.18 2.92
N TYR A 86 7.68 14.39 3.38
CA TYR A 86 9.08 14.80 3.42
C TYR A 86 9.81 14.59 2.09
N VAL A 87 9.57 13.46 1.41
CA VAL A 87 10.40 13.06 0.26
C VAL A 87 9.85 13.54 -1.09
N HIS A 88 8.59 13.99 -1.17
CA HIS A 88 7.95 14.34 -2.46
C HIS A 88 8.71 15.39 -3.28
N ASN A 89 9.48 16.29 -2.66
CA ASN A 89 10.29 17.27 -3.38
C ASN A 89 11.46 16.64 -4.15
N HIS A 90 11.97 15.49 -3.69
CA HIS A 90 13.07 14.76 -4.31
C HIS A 90 12.58 13.77 -5.38
N ILE A 91 11.28 13.48 -5.42
CA ILE A 91 10.71 12.55 -6.39
C ILE A 91 10.52 13.30 -7.73
N PRO A 92 11.07 12.78 -8.84
CA PRO A 92 10.92 13.40 -10.15
C PRO A 92 9.45 13.39 -10.60
N GLY A 93 9.03 14.46 -11.28
CA GLY A 93 7.68 14.57 -11.87
C GLY A 93 7.05 15.93 -11.63
N LYS A 94 6.29 16.42 -12.62
CA LYS A 94 5.59 17.72 -12.52
C LYS A 94 4.30 17.63 -11.70
N HIS A 95 3.61 16.50 -11.76
CA HIS A 95 2.33 16.29 -11.09
C HIS A 95 2.51 15.44 -9.83
N MET A 96 1.85 15.84 -8.74
CA MET A 96 1.89 15.10 -7.47
C MET A 96 1.33 13.68 -7.59
N ALA A 97 0.37 13.44 -8.48
CA ALA A 97 -0.11 12.08 -8.77
C ALA A 97 1.00 11.19 -9.34
N ILE A 98 1.84 11.72 -10.25
CA ILE A 98 2.97 11.00 -10.83
C ILE A 98 4.03 10.73 -9.75
N LYS A 99 4.35 11.74 -8.93
CA LYS A 99 5.26 11.55 -7.79
C LYS A 99 4.76 10.48 -6.83
N GLY A 100 3.46 10.47 -6.57
CA GLY A 100 2.78 9.46 -5.77
C GLY A 100 2.89 8.06 -6.38
N MET A 101 2.65 7.89 -7.68
CA MET A 101 2.82 6.60 -8.37
C MET A 101 4.27 6.12 -8.31
N ILE A 102 5.25 6.99 -8.53
CA ILE A 102 6.68 6.63 -8.42
C ILE A 102 7.00 6.18 -7.00
N PHE A 103 6.51 6.90 -5.98
CA PHE A 103 6.65 6.50 -4.59
C PHE A 103 6.01 5.12 -4.33
N GLY A 104 4.79 4.90 -4.80
CA GLY A 104 4.09 3.61 -4.70
C GLY A 104 4.89 2.47 -5.33
N SER A 105 5.44 2.67 -6.52
CA SER A 105 6.32 1.70 -7.19
C SER A 105 7.58 1.40 -6.37
N ILE A 106 8.23 2.42 -5.79
CA ILE A 106 9.41 2.22 -4.94
C ILE A 106 9.04 1.38 -3.73
N ILE A 107 7.95 1.71 -3.03
CA ILE A 107 7.50 0.94 -1.87
C ILE A 107 7.15 -0.50 -2.28
N TRP A 108 6.50 -0.71 -3.43
CA TRP A 108 6.21 -2.05 -3.92
C TRP A 108 7.50 -2.85 -4.15
N ILE A 109 8.53 -2.26 -4.79
CA ILE A 109 9.82 -2.93 -4.98
C ILE A 109 10.43 -3.29 -3.62
N MET A 110 10.45 -2.33 -2.68
CA MET A 110 11.06 -2.57 -1.36
C MET A 110 10.33 -3.65 -0.57
N VAL A 111 9.00 -3.66 -0.58
CA VAL A 111 8.20 -4.59 0.24
C VAL A 111 7.98 -5.92 -0.46
N ASN A 112 7.70 -5.96 -1.77
CA ASN A 112 7.32 -7.20 -2.46
C ASN A 112 8.50 -7.86 -3.17
N VAL A 113 9.46 -7.08 -3.69
CA VAL A 113 10.63 -7.66 -4.36
C VAL A 113 11.72 -7.94 -3.34
N LEU A 114 12.19 -6.93 -2.59
CA LEU A 114 13.32 -7.14 -1.67
C LEU A 114 12.97 -8.05 -0.49
N MET A 115 11.85 -7.80 0.21
CA MET A 115 11.39 -8.72 1.25
C MET A 115 10.99 -10.06 0.63
N GLY A 116 10.38 -10.02 -0.56
CA GLY A 116 9.99 -11.20 -1.33
C GLY A 116 11.15 -12.16 -1.51
N LEU A 117 12.34 -11.70 -1.90
CA LEU A 117 13.52 -12.55 -2.07
C LEU A 117 13.87 -13.37 -0.81
N ILE A 118 13.61 -12.84 0.39
CA ILE A 118 13.91 -13.53 1.66
C ILE A 118 12.89 -14.65 1.92
N ILE A 119 11.61 -14.43 1.59
CA ILE A 119 10.50 -15.34 1.91
C ILE A 119 10.00 -16.14 0.69
N MET A 120 10.50 -15.85 -0.50
CA MET A 120 10.04 -16.38 -1.80
C MET A 120 10.11 -17.89 -1.80
N GLN A 121 11.24 -18.47 -1.37
CA GLN A 121 11.41 -19.92 -1.37
C GLN A 121 10.35 -20.62 -0.51
N SER A 122 10.05 -20.07 0.68
CA SER A 122 9.04 -20.63 1.57
C SER A 122 7.64 -20.53 0.99
N ILE A 123 7.30 -19.40 0.35
CA ILE A 123 5.98 -19.19 -0.27
C ILE A 123 5.81 -20.11 -1.49
N ILE A 124 6.82 -20.21 -2.35
CA ILE A 124 6.77 -21.07 -3.54
C ILE A 124 6.66 -22.54 -3.15
N ASN A 125 7.42 -22.99 -2.14
CA ASN A 125 7.33 -24.37 -1.65
C ASN A 125 5.96 -24.68 -1.03
N ALA A 126 5.34 -23.69 -0.38
CA ALA A 126 4.06 -23.85 0.29
C ALA A 126 2.87 -23.81 -0.69
N PHE A 127 2.81 -22.78 -1.55
CA PHE A 127 1.63 -22.41 -2.34
C PHE A 127 1.86 -22.40 -3.85
N GLY A 128 3.10 -22.60 -4.32
CA GLY A 128 3.46 -22.65 -5.72
C GLY A 128 3.90 -21.31 -6.32
N ALA A 129 4.64 -21.38 -7.43
CA ALA A 129 5.17 -20.21 -8.12
C ALA A 129 4.07 -19.31 -8.72
N MET A 130 2.98 -19.92 -9.23
CA MET A 130 1.86 -19.16 -9.79
C MET A 130 1.14 -18.31 -8.75
N TYR A 131 0.97 -18.83 -7.53
CA TYR A 131 0.38 -18.07 -6.42
C TYR A 131 1.23 -16.82 -6.11
N TYR A 132 2.55 -17.00 -6.02
CA TYR A 132 3.50 -15.91 -5.74
C TYR A 132 3.49 -14.84 -6.84
N LEU A 133 3.62 -15.24 -8.11
CA LEU A 133 3.60 -14.30 -9.25
C LEU A 133 2.29 -13.53 -9.35
N THR A 134 1.16 -14.21 -9.12
CA THR A 134 -0.18 -13.58 -9.13
C THR A 134 -0.28 -12.52 -8.03
N THR A 135 0.14 -12.87 -6.81
CA THR A 135 0.12 -11.96 -5.64
C THR A 135 1.00 -10.73 -5.86
N ILE A 136 2.20 -10.92 -6.41
CA ILE A 136 3.12 -9.82 -6.74
C ILE A 136 2.53 -8.88 -7.80
N SER A 137 1.95 -9.45 -8.86
CA SER A 137 1.41 -8.70 -9.99
C SER A 137 0.21 -7.85 -9.58
N PHE A 138 -0.75 -8.44 -8.84
CA PHE A 138 -1.87 -7.67 -8.31
C PHE A 138 -1.42 -6.67 -7.24
N GLY A 139 -0.45 -7.04 -6.41
CA GLY A 139 0.16 -6.13 -5.44
C GLY A 139 0.67 -4.86 -6.12
N PHE A 140 1.33 -4.97 -7.27
CA PHE A 140 1.85 -3.80 -7.98
C PHE A 140 0.75 -2.79 -8.32
N ILE A 141 -0.38 -3.28 -8.83
CA ILE A 141 -1.55 -2.45 -9.17
C ILE A 141 -2.07 -1.74 -7.91
N VAL A 142 -2.19 -2.45 -6.79
CA VAL A 142 -2.67 -1.89 -5.52
C VAL A 142 -1.74 -0.78 -5.00
N TYR A 143 -0.41 -0.96 -5.10
CA TYR A 143 0.56 0.06 -4.69
C TYR A 143 0.59 1.29 -5.61
N LEU A 144 0.34 1.11 -6.92
CA LEU A 144 0.19 2.23 -7.84
C LEU A 144 -1.06 3.05 -7.52
N VAL A 145 -2.19 2.41 -7.25
CA VAL A 145 -3.44 3.07 -6.84
C VAL A 145 -3.23 3.83 -5.53
N PHE A 146 -2.62 3.19 -4.53
CA PHE A 146 -2.23 3.84 -3.26
C PHE A 146 -1.40 5.10 -3.51
N GLY A 147 -0.32 4.98 -4.28
CA GLY A 147 0.59 6.08 -4.55
C GLY A 147 -0.09 7.22 -5.29
N CYS A 148 -0.89 6.91 -6.32
CA CYS A 148 -1.65 7.91 -7.08
C CYS A 148 -2.59 8.71 -6.18
N ILE A 149 -3.40 8.02 -5.36
CA ILE A 149 -4.35 8.65 -4.43
C ILE A 149 -3.63 9.49 -3.39
N LEU A 150 -2.54 8.96 -2.82
CA LEU A 150 -1.72 9.69 -1.86
C LEU A 150 -1.22 11.01 -2.45
N GLY A 151 -0.68 10.98 -3.68
CA GLY A 151 -0.21 12.17 -4.38
C GLY A 151 -1.32 13.18 -4.66
N ILE A 152 -2.49 12.72 -5.11
CA ILE A 152 -3.64 13.59 -5.40
C ILE A 152 -4.16 14.26 -4.12
N LEU A 153 -4.35 13.48 -3.05
CA LEU A 153 -4.87 13.98 -1.78
C LEU A 153 -3.88 14.89 -1.08
N TYR A 154 -2.60 14.53 -1.11
CA TYR A 154 -1.55 15.38 -0.56
C TYR A 154 -1.54 16.73 -1.26
N ASN A 155 -1.59 16.78 -2.60
CA ASN A 155 -1.68 18.04 -3.35
C ASN A 155 -2.92 18.86 -3.03
N LYS A 156 -4.06 18.20 -2.79
CA LYS A 156 -5.32 18.85 -2.44
C LYS A 156 -5.26 19.48 -1.04
N TRP A 157 -4.55 18.87 -0.10
CA TRP A 157 -4.54 19.26 1.30
C TRP A 157 -3.27 19.96 1.77
N SER A 158 -2.17 19.86 1.03
CA SER A 158 -1.03 20.76 1.19
C SER A 158 -1.45 22.11 0.64
N VAL A 159 -1.68 23.08 1.53
CA VAL A 159 -1.83 24.48 1.11
C VAL A 159 -0.62 24.79 0.25
N LYS A 160 -0.84 25.31 -0.96
CA LYS A 160 0.24 25.75 -1.85
C LYS A 160 1.01 26.84 -1.11
N ASP A 161 2.07 26.47 -0.40
CA ASP A 161 3.12 27.40 0.00
C ASP A 161 3.90 27.75 -1.29
N GLN A 162 3.26 28.44 -2.23
CA GLN A 162 4.02 29.19 -3.21
C GLN A 162 4.52 30.42 -2.45
N PRO A 163 5.84 30.60 -2.30
CA PRO A 163 6.34 31.91 -1.88
C PRO A 163 5.78 32.92 -2.87
N ILE A 164 5.15 33.98 -2.37
CA ILE A 164 4.73 35.13 -3.17
C ILE A 164 5.95 35.54 -3.97
N THR A 165 5.86 35.48 -5.29
CA THR A 165 6.99 35.92 -6.11
C THR A 165 7.18 37.42 -5.91
N ASP A 166 8.42 37.91 -5.97
CA ASP A 166 8.68 39.36 -5.85
C ASP A 166 7.85 40.18 -6.86
N ALA A 167 7.48 39.58 -7.99
CA ALA A 167 6.57 40.13 -8.98
C ALA A 167 5.14 40.32 -8.45
N GLU A 168 4.60 39.35 -7.70
CA GLU A 168 3.27 39.44 -7.08
C GLU A 168 3.27 40.44 -5.91
N PHE A 169 4.30 40.42 -5.05
CA PHE A 169 4.43 41.37 -3.93
C PHE A 169 4.47 42.83 -4.41
N ASN A 170 5.26 43.11 -5.45
CA ASN A 170 5.36 44.47 -6.02
C ASN A 170 4.10 44.89 -6.79
N SER A 171 3.29 43.94 -7.28
CA SER A 171 2.03 44.23 -7.98
C SER A 171 0.87 44.55 -7.03
N GLU A 172 0.94 44.11 -5.78
CA GLU A 172 -0.04 44.45 -4.74
C GLU A 172 0.30 45.78 -4.08
N SER A 173 1.57 46.05 -3.78
CA SER A 173 1.99 47.32 -3.16
C SER A 173 1.76 48.55 -4.06
N SER A 174 1.67 48.37 -5.37
CA SER A 174 1.40 49.43 -6.35
C SER A 174 -0.08 49.74 -6.55
N LYS A 175 -0.98 48.94 -5.95
CA LYS A 175 -2.43 49.19 -5.95
C LYS A 175 -2.92 49.96 -4.73
N GLU A 176 -2.06 50.14 -3.72
CA GLU A 176 -2.37 50.87 -2.48
C GLU A 176 -1.85 52.33 -2.48
N LEU A 177 -1.28 52.80 -3.59
CA LEU A 177 -0.88 54.19 -3.86
C LEU A 177 -1.77 54.81 -4.93
#